data_AF-A0A284VSC2-F1
#
_entry.id   AF-A0A284VSC2-F1
#
_cell.length_a   1.000
_cell.length_b   1.000
_cell.length_c   1.000
_cell.angle_alpha   90.00
_cell.angle_beta   90.00
_cell.angle_gamma   90.00
#
_symmetry.space_group_name_H-M   'P 1'
#
loop_
_entity.id
_entity.type
_entity.pdbx_description
1 polymer ?
#
loop_
_entity_poly.entity_id
_entity_poly.type
_entity_poly.pdbx_seq_one_letter_code
_entity_poly.pdbx_strand_id
1 'polypeptide(L)'
;MHGNKLILFIFVLLFAMFAVPGALAANSCLNCHEKLSAFNETEQQFNEIRIKHLTRDIACSLECHAATLSKFAISNFEQWTRSKHALFNVTCDNCHGGNPGSDVKETAHVGVLRDSDPNSTVFYRNVPGTCGKCHVEELKQFMGSAHYQKLQALRQAPACDTCHVPHEFKILNVSEFHNLCSNCHNIDMRVAPSDAPDRAIAALQDADNLKSEIRKADDAIKYAKQQGKDTSAAQKSLDNAISIRDSLPVLWHSFDLSNFNNVTDSGIKHAQQAQLDTGMPIATPKGPGFGIIVSLAGIIAIFLLRRR
;
A
#
# COMPACT_ATOMS: atom_id res chain seq x y z
N MET A 1 -7.04 47.50 -7.89
CA MET A 1 -6.27 46.75 -8.91
C MET A 1 -5.77 45.39 -8.39
N HIS A 2 -6.54 44.66 -7.56
CA HIS A 2 -6.10 43.39 -6.92
C HIS A 2 -6.73 42.12 -7.55
N GLY A 3 -7.59 42.26 -8.57
CA GLY A 3 -8.30 41.13 -9.19
C GLY A 3 -7.51 40.31 -10.21
N ASN A 4 -6.44 40.87 -10.81
CA ASN A 4 -5.73 40.21 -11.91
C ASN A 4 -4.68 39.17 -11.47
N LYS A 5 -4.21 39.22 -10.21
CA LYS A 5 -3.17 38.27 -9.74
C LYS A 5 -3.74 36.91 -9.33
N LEU A 6 -4.99 36.86 -8.87
CA LEU A 6 -5.65 35.62 -8.44
C LEU A 6 -6.04 34.75 -9.66
N ILE A 7 -6.48 35.37 -10.76
CA ILE A 7 -6.84 34.68 -12.01
C ILE A 7 -5.61 34.06 -12.68
N LEU A 8 -4.46 34.74 -12.64
CA LEU A 8 -3.21 34.23 -13.21
C LEU A 8 -2.67 33.01 -12.44
N PHE A 9 -2.83 32.99 -11.11
CA PHE A 9 -2.38 31.89 -10.25
C PHE A 9 -3.25 30.63 -10.42
N ILE A 10 -4.56 30.82 -10.60
CA ILE A 10 -5.51 29.73 -10.90
C ILE A 10 -5.24 29.14 -12.29
N PHE A 11 -4.88 29.95 -13.28
CA PHE A 11 -4.53 29.46 -14.62
C PHE A 11 -3.22 28.65 -14.65
N VAL A 12 -2.21 29.02 -13.86
CA VAL A 12 -0.94 28.26 -13.77
C VAL A 12 -1.13 26.92 -13.05
N LEU A 13 -1.97 26.87 -12.00
CA LEU A 13 -2.32 25.62 -11.32
C LEU A 13 -3.20 24.69 -12.16
N LEU A 14 -4.12 25.25 -12.97
CA LEU A 14 -4.92 24.46 -13.92
C LEU A 14 -4.07 23.92 -15.07
N PHE A 15 -3.05 24.65 -15.54
CA PHE A 15 -2.14 24.14 -16.59
C PHE A 15 -1.17 23.07 -16.08
N ALA A 16 -0.79 23.12 -14.79
CA ALA A 16 0.01 22.07 -14.16
C ALA A 16 -0.76 20.74 -14.00
N MET A 17 -2.10 20.76 -13.98
CA MET A 17 -2.93 19.55 -13.99
C MET A 17 -3.11 18.92 -15.38
N PHE A 18 -2.78 19.64 -16.47
CA PHE A 18 -2.87 19.12 -17.85
C PHE A 18 -1.51 18.92 -18.53
N ALA A 19 -0.40 19.24 -17.85
CA ALA A 19 0.92 18.80 -18.28
C ALA A 19 1.13 17.34 -17.89
N VAL A 20 0.41 16.43 -18.56
CA VAL A 20 0.91 15.06 -18.73
C VAL A 20 2.32 15.22 -19.31
N PRO A 21 3.38 14.73 -18.65
CA PRO A 21 4.72 14.85 -19.21
C PRO A 21 4.68 14.20 -20.59
N GLY A 22 5.07 14.94 -21.63
CA GLY A 22 5.11 14.42 -23.02
C GLY A 22 5.98 13.15 -23.18
N ALA A 23 6.69 12.73 -22.13
CA ALA A 23 7.38 11.45 -22.03
C ALA A 23 6.44 10.24 -22.06
N LEU A 24 5.20 10.34 -21.53
CA LEU A 24 4.23 9.22 -21.54
C LEU A 24 3.77 8.87 -22.95
N ALA A 25 3.58 9.88 -23.81
CA ALA A 25 3.16 9.69 -25.19
C ALA A 25 4.21 9.00 -26.07
N ALA A 26 5.48 8.91 -25.61
CA ALA A 26 6.59 8.39 -26.40
C ALA A 26 6.97 6.93 -26.09
N ASN A 27 6.46 6.31 -25.00
CA ASN A 27 6.79 4.92 -24.70
C ASN A 27 5.92 3.96 -25.53
N SER A 28 6.56 3.26 -26.46
CA SER A 28 5.88 2.35 -27.39
C SER A 28 5.23 1.15 -26.69
N CYS A 29 5.80 0.68 -25.57
CA CYS A 29 5.24 -0.41 -24.79
C CYS A 29 3.86 0.01 -24.25
N LEU A 30 3.75 1.20 -23.67
CA LEU A 30 2.48 1.71 -23.16
C LEU A 30 1.46 1.88 -24.28
N ASN A 31 1.85 2.58 -25.36
CA ASN A 31 0.96 2.90 -26.48
C ASN A 31 0.42 1.65 -27.21
N CYS A 32 1.28 0.65 -27.42
CA CYS A 32 0.89 -0.57 -28.12
C CYS A 32 0.07 -1.49 -27.21
N HIS A 33 0.53 -1.72 -25.97
CA HIS A 33 -0.16 -2.61 -25.03
C HIS A 33 -1.47 -2.02 -24.50
N GLU A 34 -1.64 -0.69 -24.45
CA GLU A 34 -2.94 -0.06 -24.19
C GLU A 34 -3.97 -0.50 -25.23
N LYS A 35 -3.63 -0.37 -26.51
CA LYS A 35 -4.52 -0.73 -27.63
C LYS A 35 -4.82 -2.23 -27.67
N LEU A 36 -3.85 -3.08 -27.29
CA LEU A 36 -4.01 -4.53 -27.24
C LEU A 36 -4.79 -5.01 -26.01
N SER A 37 -4.64 -4.33 -24.87
CA SER A 37 -5.35 -4.66 -23.63
C SER A 37 -6.86 -4.42 -23.70
N ALA A 38 -7.31 -3.69 -24.72
CA ALA A 38 -8.69 -3.31 -24.86
C ALA A 38 -9.63 -4.52 -25.04
N PHE A 39 -9.23 -5.64 -25.68
CA PHE A 39 -10.01 -6.90 -25.72
C PHE A 39 -9.16 -8.07 -26.25
N ASN A 40 -8.92 -9.11 -25.44
CA ASN A 40 -8.40 -10.39 -25.97
C ASN A 40 -9.55 -11.26 -26.57
N GLU A 41 -9.22 -12.24 -27.42
CA GLU A 41 -10.21 -13.12 -28.08
C GLU A 41 -11.14 -13.83 -27.09
N THR A 42 -10.65 -14.16 -25.90
CA THR A 42 -11.44 -14.78 -24.83
C THR A 42 -12.47 -13.81 -24.25
N GLU A 43 -12.10 -12.53 -24.06
CA GLU A 43 -13.02 -11.47 -23.63
C GLU A 43 -14.03 -11.11 -24.71
N GLN A 44 -13.64 -11.15 -25.99
CA GLN A 44 -14.56 -11.04 -27.12
C GLN A 44 -15.57 -12.19 -27.13
N GLN A 45 -15.10 -13.43 -26.92
CA GLN A 45 -15.97 -14.61 -26.77
C GLN A 45 -16.92 -14.48 -25.57
N PHE A 46 -16.44 -14.00 -24.42
CA PHE A 46 -17.28 -13.75 -23.25
C PHE A 46 -18.32 -12.66 -23.49
N ASN A 47 -17.96 -11.60 -24.23
CA ASN A 47 -18.91 -10.55 -24.64
C ASN A 47 -19.96 -11.08 -25.62
N GLU A 48 -19.59 -11.96 -26.57
CA GLU A 48 -20.56 -12.61 -27.44
C GLU A 48 -21.53 -13.51 -26.66
N ILE A 49 -21.01 -14.29 -25.70
CA ILE A 49 -21.82 -15.13 -24.82
C ILE A 49 -22.79 -14.27 -24.03
N ARG A 50 -22.34 -13.12 -23.49
CA ARG A 50 -23.18 -12.14 -22.78
C ARG A 50 -24.33 -11.62 -23.65
N ILE A 51 -24.04 -11.16 -24.87
CA ILE A 51 -25.05 -10.65 -25.82
C ILE A 51 -26.09 -11.74 -26.13
N LYS A 52 -25.64 -12.98 -26.36
CA LYS A 52 -26.50 -14.15 -26.64
C LYS A 52 -27.40 -14.58 -25.47
N HIS A 53 -27.07 -14.22 -24.23
CA HIS A 53 -27.90 -14.47 -23.05
C HIS A 53 -28.95 -13.37 -22.86
N LEU A 54 -28.56 -12.11 -23.03
CA LEU A 54 -29.47 -10.95 -22.95
C LEU A 54 -30.54 -10.98 -24.05
N THR A 55 -30.20 -11.45 -25.25
CA THR A 55 -31.17 -11.60 -26.35
C THR A 55 -32.14 -12.77 -26.16
N ARG A 56 -31.87 -13.66 -25.20
CA ARG A 56 -32.70 -14.82 -24.86
C ARG A 56 -33.43 -14.68 -23.51
N ASP A 57 -33.38 -13.49 -22.91
CA ASP A 57 -34.02 -13.18 -21.62
C ASP A 57 -33.62 -14.13 -20.47
N ILE A 58 -32.40 -14.66 -20.54
CA ILE A 58 -31.84 -15.51 -19.48
C ILE A 58 -31.30 -14.58 -18.37
N ALA A 59 -31.97 -14.56 -17.22
CA ALA A 59 -31.56 -13.75 -16.08
C ALA A 59 -30.15 -14.16 -15.57
N CYS A 60 -29.20 -13.22 -15.57
CA CYS A 60 -27.87 -13.42 -15.01
C CYS A 60 -27.90 -13.33 -13.47
N SER A 61 -27.47 -14.38 -12.77
CA SER A 61 -27.19 -14.29 -11.32
C SER A 61 -25.83 -13.61 -11.11
N LEU A 62 -25.89 -12.30 -10.85
CA LEU A 62 -24.74 -11.37 -10.88
C LEU A 62 -23.91 -11.31 -9.60
N GLU A 63 -24.07 -12.23 -8.64
CA GLU A 63 -23.30 -12.21 -7.38
C GLU A 63 -22.05 -13.10 -7.38
N CYS A 64 -21.92 -14.09 -8.28
CA CYS A 64 -20.73 -14.96 -8.33
C CYS A 64 -19.83 -14.76 -9.56
N HIS A 65 -20.37 -14.30 -10.70
CA HIS A 65 -19.60 -14.25 -11.95
C HIS A 65 -18.76 -12.98 -12.12
N ALA A 66 -19.24 -11.81 -11.66
CA ALA A 66 -18.50 -10.55 -11.77
C ALA A 66 -17.24 -10.54 -10.88
N ALA A 67 -17.32 -11.11 -9.67
CA ALA A 67 -16.20 -11.20 -8.74
C ALA A 67 -15.15 -12.26 -9.12
N THR A 68 -15.54 -13.27 -9.92
CA THR A 68 -14.64 -14.33 -10.39
C THR A 68 -13.94 -13.90 -11.68
N LEU A 69 -14.67 -13.30 -12.64
CA LEU A 69 -14.06 -12.79 -13.88
C LEU A 69 -13.18 -11.56 -13.64
N SER A 70 -13.52 -10.66 -12.70
CA SER A 70 -12.64 -9.55 -12.32
C SER A 70 -11.39 -9.98 -11.55
N LYS A 71 -11.42 -11.15 -10.90
CA LYS A 71 -10.25 -11.73 -10.21
C LYS A 71 -9.29 -12.45 -11.14
N PHE A 72 -9.74 -12.94 -12.30
CA PHE A 72 -8.93 -13.77 -13.19
C PHE A 72 -8.54 -13.10 -14.52
N ALA A 73 -9.17 -11.99 -14.92
CA ALA A 73 -9.05 -11.46 -16.28
C ALA A 73 -8.76 -9.95 -16.36
N ILE A 74 -7.90 -9.41 -15.49
CA ILE A 74 -7.38 -8.06 -15.69
C ILE A 74 -6.02 -8.20 -16.38
N SER A 75 -5.89 -7.63 -17.57
CA SER A 75 -4.62 -7.63 -18.29
C SER A 75 -3.50 -7.02 -17.41
N ASN A 76 -2.27 -7.52 -17.51
CA ASN A 76 -1.14 -6.95 -16.76
C ASN A 76 -0.96 -5.44 -17.01
N PHE A 77 -1.34 -4.97 -18.20
CA PHE A 77 -1.39 -3.56 -18.52
C PHE A 77 -2.41 -2.79 -17.66
N GLU A 78 -3.65 -3.28 -17.56
CA GLU A 78 -4.69 -2.64 -16.77
C GLU A 78 -4.43 -2.73 -15.25
N GLN A 79 -3.79 -3.79 -14.78
CA GLN A 79 -3.25 -3.81 -13.41
C GLN A 79 -2.24 -2.68 -13.26
N TRP A 80 -1.25 -2.62 -14.16
CA TRP A 80 -0.17 -1.64 -14.13
C TRP A 80 -0.70 -0.21 -14.14
N THR A 81 -1.66 0.14 -14.99
CA THR A 81 -2.22 1.50 -15.09
C THR A 81 -2.83 1.99 -13.78
N ARG A 82 -3.29 1.07 -12.91
CA ARG A 82 -3.83 1.39 -11.58
C ARG A 82 -2.80 1.34 -10.46
N SER A 83 -1.58 0.92 -10.76
CA SER A 83 -0.53 0.79 -9.76
C SER A 83 0.14 2.12 -9.43
N LYS A 84 0.82 2.16 -8.28
CA LYS A 84 1.72 3.27 -7.95
C LYS A 84 2.89 3.40 -8.93
N HIS A 85 3.33 2.31 -9.56
CA HIS A 85 4.38 2.36 -10.57
C HIS A 85 3.97 3.20 -11.78
N ALA A 86 2.73 3.05 -12.25
CA ALA A 86 2.20 3.92 -13.31
C ALA A 86 2.11 5.39 -12.86
N LEU A 87 1.67 5.65 -11.61
CA LEU A 87 1.63 7.01 -11.05
C LEU A 87 3.01 7.69 -11.03
N PHE A 88 4.08 6.92 -10.81
CA PHE A 88 5.46 7.41 -10.82
C PHE A 88 6.19 7.18 -12.15
N ASN A 89 5.46 6.91 -13.24
CA ASN A 89 6.01 6.81 -14.59
C ASN A 89 7.06 5.70 -14.77
N VAL A 90 6.94 4.61 -14.00
CA VAL A 90 7.74 3.40 -14.17
C VAL A 90 7.09 2.53 -15.25
N THR A 91 7.70 2.50 -16.43
CA THR A 91 7.21 1.83 -17.62
C THR A 91 7.65 0.36 -17.69
N CYS A 92 7.05 -0.41 -18.61
CA CYS A 92 7.27 -1.85 -18.73
C CYS A 92 8.75 -2.21 -18.86
N ASP A 93 9.50 -1.41 -19.60
CA ASP A 93 10.91 -1.62 -19.90
C ASP A 93 11.84 -1.46 -18.69
N ASN A 94 11.44 -0.70 -17.67
CA ASN A 94 12.23 -0.55 -16.45
C ASN A 94 12.39 -1.89 -15.71
N CYS A 95 11.41 -2.79 -15.86
CA CYS A 95 11.42 -4.12 -15.27
C CYS A 95 11.71 -5.22 -16.29
N HIS A 96 11.04 -5.23 -17.44
CA HIS A 96 11.08 -6.32 -18.43
C HIS A 96 12.15 -6.16 -19.52
N GLY A 97 12.76 -4.97 -19.64
CA GLY A 97 13.66 -4.63 -20.74
C GLY A 97 12.91 -4.32 -22.04
N GLY A 98 13.53 -4.58 -23.18
CA GLY A 98 12.97 -4.19 -24.49
C GLY A 98 13.41 -2.81 -24.95
N ASN A 99 12.84 -2.38 -26.07
CA ASN A 99 13.08 -1.08 -26.66
C ASN A 99 11.79 -0.23 -26.62
N PRO A 100 11.64 0.68 -25.65
CA PRO A 100 10.48 1.54 -25.54
C PRO A 100 10.37 2.60 -26.65
N GLY A 101 11.38 2.70 -27.53
CA GLY A 101 11.39 3.63 -28.66
C GLY A 101 10.84 3.06 -29.97
N SER A 102 10.40 1.80 -30.00
CA SER A 102 9.87 1.15 -31.21
C SER A 102 8.52 0.49 -30.97
N ASP A 103 7.55 0.74 -31.84
CA ASP A 103 6.22 0.11 -31.85
C ASP A 103 6.18 -1.17 -32.69
N VAL A 104 7.28 -1.51 -33.39
CA VAL A 104 7.45 -2.76 -34.11
C VAL A 104 7.71 -3.88 -33.11
N LYS A 105 6.78 -4.85 -33.03
CA LYS A 105 6.80 -5.92 -32.01
C LYS A 105 8.18 -6.57 -31.82
N GLU A 106 8.85 -6.95 -32.90
CA GLU A 106 10.14 -7.66 -32.85
C GLU A 106 11.26 -6.76 -32.30
N THR A 107 11.22 -5.47 -32.62
CA THR A 107 12.21 -4.49 -32.14
C THR A 107 11.91 -4.07 -30.71
N ALA A 108 10.64 -3.86 -30.38
CA ALA A 108 10.15 -3.49 -29.06
C ALA A 108 10.47 -4.57 -28.01
N HIS A 109 10.33 -5.84 -28.37
CA HIS A 109 10.55 -6.97 -27.45
C HIS A 109 11.97 -7.52 -27.48
N VAL A 110 12.93 -6.82 -28.10
CA VAL A 110 14.31 -7.30 -28.14
C VAL A 110 14.87 -7.43 -26.71
N GLY A 111 15.32 -8.62 -26.33
CA GLY A 111 15.81 -8.89 -24.97
C GLY A 111 14.72 -8.96 -23.89
N VAL A 112 13.43 -8.88 -24.24
CA VAL A 112 12.34 -9.23 -23.32
C VAL A 112 12.25 -10.74 -23.23
N LEU A 113 12.52 -11.28 -22.05
CA LEU A 113 12.56 -12.71 -21.79
C LEU A 113 11.34 -13.15 -20.96
N ARG A 114 10.96 -14.42 -21.11
CA ARG A 114 9.91 -15.02 -20.27
C ARG A 114 10.35 -14.99 -18.80
N ASP A 115 9.40 -14.80 -17.90
CA ASP A 115 9.61 -14.88 -16.44
C ASP A 115 10.19 -16.22 -15.96
N SER A 116 10.00 -17.30 -16.73
CA SER A 116 10.61 -18.61 -16.49
C SER A 116 12.07 -18.73 -16.95
N ASP A 117 12.58 -17.77 -17.72
CA ASP A 117 13.96 -17.76 -18.20
C ASP A 117 14.92 -17.23 -17.10
N PRO A 118 15.94 -18.00 -16.69
CA PRO A 118 16.90 -17.55 -15.66
C PRO A 118 17.63 -16.23 -15.95
N ASN A 119 17.74 -15.83 -17.23
CA ASN A 119 18.35 -14.57 -17.65
C ASN A 119 17.37 -13.40 -17.66
N SER A 120 16.07 -13.65 -17.49
CA SER A 120 15.07 -12.59 -17.41
C SER A 120 15.28 -11.73 -16.17
N THR A 121 15.18 -10.42 -16.31
CA THR A 121 15.22 -9.47 -15.20
C THR A 121 14.08 -9.70 -14.20
N VAL A 122 12.97 -10.28 -14.63
CA VAL A 122 11.81 -10.61 -13.79
C VAL A 122 11.74 -12.08 -13.41
N PHE A 123 12.79 -12.86 -13.67
CA PHE A 123 12.92 -14.18 -13.09
C PHE A 123 13.07 -14.06 -11.58
N TYR A 124 12.35 -14.87 -10.79
CA TYR A 124 12.19 -14.67 -9.33
C TYR A 124 13.50 -14.43 -8.54
N ARG A 125 14.65 -15.01 -8.96
CA ARG A 125 15.96 -14.75 -8.33
C ARG A 125 16.57 -13.39 -8.68
N ASN A 126 16.21 -12.85 -9.83
CA ASN A 126 16.67 -11.56 -10.32
C ASN A 126 15.74 -10.42 -9.87
N VAL A 127 14.51 -10.73 -9.45
CA VAL A 127 13.52 -9.75 -8.97
C VAL A 127 14.08 -8.80 -7.90
N PRO A 128 14.79 -9.25 -6.84
CA PRO A 128 15.39 -8.32 -5.89
C PRO A 128 16.33 -7.30 -6.55
N GLY A 129 17.14 -7.75 -7.51
CA GLY A 129 18.03 -6.86 -8.28
C GLY A 129 17.27 -5.91 -9.19
N THR A 130 16.14 -6.34 -9.76
CA THR A 130 15.28 -5.49 -10.60
C THR A 130 14.55 -4.44 -9.81
N CYS A 131 13.89 -4.81 -8.70
CA CYS A 131 13.22 -3.87 -7.80
C CYS A 131 14.21 -2.90 -7.17
N GLY A 132 15.39 -3.40 -6.78
CA GLY A 132 16.45 -2.62 -6.14
C GLY A 132 17.14 -1.59 -7.02
N LYS A 133 16.85 -1.53 -8.33
CA LYS A 133 17.27 -0.41 -9.18
C LYS A 133 16.66 0.93 -8.72
N CYS A 134 15.46 0.87 -8.14
CA CYS A 134 14.73 2.03 -7.63
C CYS A 134 14.52 1.96 -6.10
N HIS A 135 14.27 0.76 -5.55
CA HIS A 135 14.03 0.51 -4.12
C HIS A 135 15.32 0.07 -3.41
N VAL A 136 16.31 0.96 -3.40
CA VAL A 136 17.68 0.65 -2.96
C VAL A 136 17.74 0.34 -1.46
N GLU A 137 17.06 1.14 -0.64
CA GLU A 137 17.11 0.99 0.82
C GLU A 137 16.32 -0.24 1.29
N GLU A 138 15.19 -0.54 0.67
CA GLU A 138 14.42 -1.75 0.93
C GLU A 138 15.21 -2.99 0.51
N LEU A 139 15.86 -2.98 -0.66
CA LEU A 139 16.74 -4.06 -1.08
C LEU A 139 17.87 -4.26 -0.06
N LYS A 140 18.51 -3.17 0.39
CA LYS A 140 19.61 -3.24 1.35
C LYS A 140 19.18 -3.90 2.66
N GLN A 141 18.02 -3.56 3.19
CA GLN A 141 17.46 -4.23 4.38
C GLN A 141 17.13 -5.69 4.07
N PHE A 142 16.48 -5.97 2.93
CA PHE A 142 16.10 -7.31 2.52
C PHE A 142 17.29 -8.24 2.34
N MET A 143 18.41 -7.75 1.81
CA MET A 143 19.65 -8.52 1.64
C MET A 143 20.21 -9.05 2.96
N GLY A 144 19.93 -8.37 4.08
CA GLY A 144 20.30 -8.83 5.42
C GLY A 144 19.38 -9.94 5.97
N SER A 145 18.24 -10.19 5.34
CA SER A 145 17.23 -11.13 5.83
C SER A 145 17.55 -12.59 5.51
N ALA A 146 17.02 -13.50 6.33
CA ALA A 146 17.09 -14.94 6.06
C ALA A 146 16.36 -15.34 4.77
N HIS A 147 15.31 -14.61 4.37
CA HIS A 147 14.60 -14.83 3.11
C HIS A 147 15.53 -14.62 1.92
N TYR A 148 16.22 -13.47 1.85
CA TYR A 148 17.14 -13.20 0.74
C TYR A 148 18.28 -14.22 0.69
N GLN A 149 18.90 -14.51 1.83
CA GLN A 149 20.00 -15.49 1.90
C GLN A 149 19.57 -16.87 1.39
N LYS A 150 18.36 -17.34 1.77
CA LYS A 150 17.81 -18.63 1.30
C LYS A 150 17.35 -18.58 -0.16
N LEU A 151 16.83 -17.45 -0.64
CA LEU A 151 16.47 -17.26 -2.06
C LEU A 151 17.71 -17.46 -2.93
N GLN A 152 18.82 -16.80 -2.58
CA GLN A 152 20.06 -16.87 -3.35
C GLN A 152 20.74 -18.23 -3.26
N ALA A 153 20.78 -18.85 -2.08
CA ALA A 153 21.49 -20.11 -1.87
C ALA A 153 20.69 -21.34 -2.32
N LEU A 154 19.39 -21.41 -2.00
CA LEU A 154 18.60 -22.65 -2.05
C LEU A 154 17.43 -22.60 -3.02
N ARG A 155 17.10 -21.44 -3.60
CA ARG A 155 15.93 -21.26 -4.49
C ARG A 155 14.58 -21.54 -3.81
N GLN A 156 14.51 -21.40 -2.49
CA GLN A 156 13.39 -21.87 -1.66
C GLN A 156 12.85 -20.78 -0.72
N ALA A 157 12.95 -19.51 -1.10
CA ALA A 157 12.47 -18.40 -0.29
C ALA A 157 11.73 -17.38 -1.14
N PRO A 158 10.83 -16.58 -0.55
CA PRO A 158 10.10 -15.54 -1.26
C PRO A 158 11.05 -14.46 -1.79
N ALA A 159 10.68 -13.86 -2.92
CA ALA A 159 11.27 -12.65 -3.46
C ALA A 159 10.30 -11.46 -3.27
N CYS A 160 10.68 -10.27 -3.74
CA CYS A 160 9.90 -9.04 -3.56
C CYS A 160 8.47 -9.20 -4.12
N ASP A 161 8.35 -9.85 -5.29
CA ASP A 161 7.10 -10.11 -6.01
C ASP A 161 6.21 -11.18 -5.36
N THR A 162 6.75 -11.97 -4.44
CA THR A 162 5.96 -12.95 -3.69
C THR A 162 5.02 -12.27 -2.70
N CYS A 163 5.47 -11.18 -2.07
CA CYS A 163 4.67 -10.40 -1.14
C CYS A 163 4.01 -9.18 -1.80
N HIS A 164 4.71 -8.56 -2.75
CA HIS A 164 4.24 -7.40 -3.48
C HIS A 164 3.88 -7.77 -4.91
N VAL A 165 2.60 -8.02 -5.16
CA VAL A 165 2.13 -8.42 -6.49
C VAL A 165 2.61 -7.40 -7.54
N PRO A 166 3.33 -7.86 -8.58
CA PRO A 166 3.77 -6.99 -9.65
C PRO A 166 2.55 -6.43 -10.38
N HIS A 167 2.71 -5.30 -11.06
CA HIS A 167 1.64 -4.64 -11.83
C HIS A 167 0.46 -4.10 -11.01
N GLU A 168 0.16 -4.51 -9.79
CA GLU A 168 -0.94 -3.88 -9.01
C GLU A 168 -0.40 -3.00 -7.86
N PHE A 169 0.80 -3.34 -7.35
CA PHE A 169 1.40 -2.83 -6.12
C PHE A 169 0.38 -2.50 -5.03
N LYS A 170 -0.23 -3.56 -4.49
CA LYS A 170 -1.03 -3.50 -3.28
C LYS A 170 -0.12 -3.66 -2.06
N ILE A 171 -0.16 -2.70 -1.14
CA ILE A 171 0.40 -2.89 0.20
C ILE A 171 -0.61 -3.73 0.97
N LEU A 172 -0.20 -4.91 1.41
CA LEU A 172 -1.05 -5.84 2.14
C LEU A 172 -1.50 -5.22 3.47
N ASN A 173 -2.77 -5.40 3.81
CA ASN A 173 -3.23 -5.10 5.17
C ASN A 173 -2.78 -6.19 6.16
N VAL A 174 -2.94 -5.93 7.46
CA VAL A 174 -2.49 -6.83 8.53
C VAL A 174 -3.04 -8.26 8.40
N SER A 175 -4.31 -8.44 8.00
CA SER A 175 -4.91 -9.76 7.82
C SER A 175 -4.38 -10.48 6.57
N GLU A 176 -4.14 -9.73 5.50
CA GLU A 176 -3.52 -10.27 4.28
C GLU A 176 -2.07 -10.71 4.53
N PHE A 177 -1.33 -9.98 5.35
CA PHE A 177 0.01 -10.35 5.78
C PHE A 177 0.03 -11.69 6.51
N HIS A 178 -0.89 -11.91 7.47
CA HIS A 178 -0.95 -13.15 8.22
C HIS A 178 -1.15 -14.37 7.32
N ASN A 179 -2.13 -14.29 6.43
CA ASN A 179 -2.43 -15.37 5.48
C ASN A 179 -1.23 -15.65 4.55
N LEU A 180 -0.61 -14.60 4.02
CA LEU A 180 0.55 -14.75 3.14
C LEU A 180 1.72 -15.42 3.85
N CYS A 181 2.09 -14.96 5.04
CA CYS A 181 3.22 -15.53 5.79
C CYS A 181 2.93 -16.97 6.22
N SER A 182 1.67 -17.27 6.59
CA SER A 182 1.23 -18.60 7.02
C SER A 182 1.29 -19.66 5.92
N ASN A 183 1.37 -19.27 4.64
CA ASN A 183 1.58 -20.24 3.55
C ASN A 183 2.91 -20.99 3.67
N CYS A 184 3.93 -20.36 4.29
CA CYS A 184 5.25 -20.96 4.49
C CYS A 184 5.57 -21.17 5.96
N HIS A 185 5.24 -20.22 6.83
CA HIS A 185 5.50 -20.30 8.27
C HIS A 185 4.34 -21.00 8.98
N ASN A 186 4.35 -22.32 8.92
CA ASN A 186 3.41 -23.18 9.63
C ASN A 186 4.08 -24.51 10.00
N ILE A 187 3.38 -25.33 10.79
CA ILE A 187 3.91 -26.60 11.30
C ILE A 187 4.17 -27.63 10.20
N ASP A 188 3.39 -27.60 9.12
CA ASP A 188 3.45 -28.57 8.03
C ASP A 188 4.65 -28.31 7.12
N MET A 189 4.91 -27.05 6.81
CA MET A 189 6.04 -26.60 5.99
C MET A 189 7.37 -26.63 6.73
N ARG A 190 7.35 -26.75 8.07
CA ARG A 190 8.54 -26.84 8.94
C ARG A 190 9.55 -25.71 8.72
N VAL A 191 9.07 -24.53 8.36
CA VAL A 191 9.89 -23.32 8.23
C VAL A 191 9.87 -22.55 9.54
N ALA A 192 11.02 -22.49 10.20
CA ALA A 192 11.16 -21.77 11.46
C ALA A 192 11.39 -20.25 11.25
N PRO A 193 10.89 -19.40 12.17
CA PRO A 193 10.02 -19.78 13.27
C PRO A 193 8.56 -19.89 12.75
N SER A 194 7.80 -20.87 13.25
CA SER A 194 6.43 -21.13 12.77
C SER A 194 5.43 -20.08 13.25
N ASP A 195 5.77 -19.32 14.30
CA ASP A 195 4.98 -18.21 14.85
C ASP A 195 5.33 -16.85 14.21
N ALA A 196 6.15 -16.84 13.15
CA ALA A 196 6.51 -15.61 12.44
C ALA A 196 5.29 -14.76 12.00
N PRO A 197 4.18 -15.33 11.50
CA PRO A 197 3.00 -14.54 11.10
C PRO A 197 2.39 -13.78 12.28
N ASP A 198 2.26 -14.41 13.44
CA ASP A 198 1.65 -13.81 14.63
C ASP A 198 2.55 -12.69 15.19
N ARG A 199 3.86 -12.93 15.22
CA ARG A 199 4.85 -11.92 15.63
C ARG A 199 4.89 -10.74 14.67
N ALA A 200 4.73 -10.98 13.37
CA ALA A 200 4.66 -9.93 12.35
C ALA A 200 3.41 -9.06 12.52
N ILE A 201 2.24 -9.66 12.82
CA ILE A 201 1.03 -8.88 13.14
C ILE A 201 1.29 -7.98 14.35
N ALA A 202 1.82 -8.53 15.45
CA ALA A 202 2.06 -7.77 16.67
C ALA A 202 2.98 -6.56 16.40
N ALA A 203 4.06 -6.77 15.67
CA ALA A 203 4.98 -5.70 15.25
C ALA A 203 4.28 -4.60 14.43
N LEU A 204 3.40 -4.97 13.48
CA LEU A 204 2.64 -4.00 12.70
C LEU A 204 1.61 -3.25 13.54
N GLN A 205 0.99 -3.91 14.52
CA GLN A 205 0.08 -3.28 15.48
C GLN A 205 0.82 -2.26 16.35
N ASP A 206 2.06 -2.55 16.77
CA ASP A 206 2.90 -1.59 17.50
C ASP A 206 3.26 -0.38 16.63
N ALA A 207 3.53 -0.58 15.34
CA ALA A 207 3.75 0.52 14.40
C ALA A 207 2.50 1.39 14.20
N ASP A 208 1.31 0.80 14.22
CA ASP A 208 0.04 1.54 14.20
C ASP A 208 -0.24 2.26 15.53
N ASN A 209 0.15 1.66 16.66
CA ASN A 209 0.13 2.31 17.97
C ASN A 209 1.03 3.56 17.98
N LEU A 210 2.24 3.48 17.42
CA LEU A 210 3.12 4.64 17.25
C LEU A 210 2.43 5.77 16.48
N LYS A 211 1.74 5.48 15.37
CA LYS A 211 0.97 6.49 14.64
C LYS A 211 -0.12 7.12 15.51
N SER A 212 -0.75 6.34 16.39
CA SER A 212 -1.74 6.83 17.35
C SER A 212 -1.12 7.77 18.39
N GLU A 213 0.01 7.38 18.98
CA GLU A 213 0.72 8.21 19.97
C GLU A 213 1.25 9.51 19.35
N ILE A 214 1.75 9.47 18.11
CA ILE A 214 2.14 10.68 17.36
C ILE A 214 0.96 11.65 17.21
N ARG A 215 -0.24 11.16 16.89
CA ARG A 215 -1.44 12.01 16.79
C ARG A 215 -1.80 12.64 18.13
N LYS A 216 -1.77 11.86 19.22
CA LYS A 216 -2.03 12.37 20.58
C LYS A 216 -1.03 13.45 20.98
N ALA A 217 0.25 13.23 20.67
CA ALA A 217 1.32 14.20 20.91
C ALA A 217 1.11 15.50 20.13
N ASP A 218 0.79 15.41 18.84
CA ASP A 218 0.50 16.57 17.99
C ASP A 218 -0.72 17.37 18.50
N ASP A 219 -1.81 16.69 18.89
CA ASP A 219 -2.99 17.33 19.48
C ASP A 219 -2.69 18.01 20.82
N ALA A 220 -1.89 17.36 21.69
CA ALA A 220 -1.47 17.93 22.96
C ALA A 220 -0.61 19.19 22.76
N ILE A 221 0.31 19.17 21.79
CA ILE A 221 1.15 20.31 21.44
C ILE A 221 0.30 21.46 20.90
N LYS A 222 -0.66 21.18 20.00
CA LYS A 222 -1.59 22.19 19.48
C LYS A 222 -2.39 22.85 20.59
N TYR A 223 -2.90 22.05 21.53
CA TYR A 223 -3.63 22.57 22.69
C TYR A 223 -2.73 23.43 23.59
N ALA A 224 -1.52 22.97 23.90
CA ALA A 224 -0.58 23.73 24.74
C ALA A 224 -0.16 25.06 24.08
N LYS A 225 0.02 25.09 22.75
CA LYS A 225 0.28 26.32 21.98
C LYS A 225 -0.89 27.31 22.09
N GLN A 226 -2.14 26.84 22.04
CA GLN A 226 -3.33 27.70 22.22
C GLN A 226 -3.38 28.36 23.60
N GLN A 227 -2.81 27.69 24.62
CA GLN A 227 -2.71 28.22 25.98
C GLN A 227 -1.46 29.09 26.21
N GLY A 228 -0.70 29.41 25.15
CA GLY A 228 0.50 30.25 25.25
C GLY A 228 1.69 29.59 25.95
N LYS A 229 1.70 28.25 26.09
CA LYS A 229 2.83 27.52 26.67
C LYS A 229 3.97 27.36 25.66
N ASP A 230 5.21 27.36 26.15
CA ASP A 230 6.35 26.92 25.35
C ASP A 230 6.22 25.41 25.09
N THR A 231 6.35 25.02 23.81
CA THR A 231 6.22 23.64 23.32
C THR A 231 7.47 23.18 22.58
N SER A 232 8.57 23.92 22.67
CA SER A 232 9.80 23.63 21.92
C SER A 232 10.37 22.24 22.23
N ALA A 233 10.40 21.84 23.52
CA ALA A 233 10.83 20.51 23.93
C ALA A 233 9.88 19.41 23.41
N ALA A 234 8.57 19.62 23.56
CA ALA A 234 7.54 18.71 23.07
C ALA A 234 7.62 18.49 21.55
N GLN A 235 7.85 19.57 20.79
CA GLN A 235 8.01 19.50 19.34
C GLN A 235 9.23 18.66 18.95
N LYS A 236 10.37 18.84 19.63
CA LYS A 236 11.58 18.02 19.38
C LYS A 236 11.32 16.53 19.63
N SER A 237 10.62 16.20 20.72
CA SER A 237 10.23 14.83 21.03
C SER A 237 9.28 14.26 19.97
N LEU A 238 8.32 15.05 19.48
CA LEU A 238 7.41 14.66 18.39
C LEU A 238 8.16 14.41 17.08
N ASP A 239 9.10 15.28 16.71
CA ASP A 239 9.88 15.17 15.48
C ASP A 239 10.72 13.88 15.47
N ASN A 240 11.30 13.49 16.62
CA ASN A 240 12.00 12.21 16.78
C ASN A 240 11.07 11.01 16.55
N ALA A 241 9.86 11.04 17.13
CA ALA A 241 8.88 9.98 16.94
C ALA A 241 8.43 9.86 15.48
N ILE A 242 8.21 11.00 14.80
CA ILE A 242 7.88 11.07 13.38
C ILE A 242 9.01 10.49 12.53
N SER A 243 10.26 10.89 12.79
CA SER A 243 11.43 10.36 12.06
C SER A 243 11.56 8.85 12.20
N ILE A 244 11.29 8.30 13.39
CA ILE A 244 11.29 6.85 13.61
C ILE A 244 10.16 6.21 12.78
N ARG A 245 8.93 6.70 12.90
CA ARG A 245 7.77 6.20 12.14
C ARG A 245 8.02 6.19 10.64
N ASP A 246 8.68 7.22 10.10
CA ASP A 246 8.98 7.35 8.68
C ASP A 246 10.08 6.36 8.22
N SER A 247 10.96 5.91 9.13
CA SER A 247 11.99 4.91 8.85
C SER A 247 11.49 3.46 8.89
N LEU A 248 10.38 3.20 9.60
CA LEU A 248 9.86 1.84 9.82
C LEU A 248 9.56 1.07 8.52
N PRO A 249 8.98 1.66 7.46
CA PRO A 249 8.69 0.92 6.23
C PRO A 249 9.94 0.30 5.58
N VAL A 250 11.07 1.01 5.61
CA VAL A 250 12.35 0.48 5.11
C VAL A 250 12.86 -0.60 6.06
N LEU A 251 12.89 -0.33 7.36
CA LEU A 251 13.35 -1.28 8.39
C LEU A 251 12.59 -2.60 8.36
N TRP A 252 11.28 -2.58 8.08
CA TRP A 252 10.41 -3.75 7.97
C TRP A 252 10.96 -4.80 6.99
N HIS A 253 11.62 -4.38 5.92
CA HIS A 253 12.17 -5.28 4.90
C HIS A 253 13.37 -6.09 5.39
N SER A 254 13.93 -5.78 6.56
CA SER A 254 14.95 -6.63 7.20
C SER A 254 14.37 -7.94 7.73
N PHE A 255 13.06 -7.98 8.02
CA PHE A 255 12.38 -9.06 8.73
C PHE A 255 13.00 -9.41 10.09
N ASP A 256 13.81 -8.51 10.66
CA ASP A 256 14.27 -8.58 12.05
C ASP A 256 13.21 -7.96 12.97
N LEU A 257 12.25 -8.79 13.39
CA LEU A 257 11.15 -8.35 14.24
C LEU A 257 11.62 -7.85 15.61
N SER A 258 12.76 -8.33 16.13
CA SER A 258 13.29 -7.85 17.41
C SER A 258 13.78 -6.42 17.28
N ASN A 259 14.57 -6.14 16.24
CA ASN A 259 15.06 -4.80 15.98
C ASN A 259 13.91 -3.84 15.62
N PHE A 260 12.97 -4.29 14.78
CA PHE A 260 11.79 -3.50 14.41
C PHE A 260 10.97 -3.07 15.63
N ASN A 261 10.69 -3.99 16.56
CA ASN A 261 9.94 -3.69 17.78
C ASN A 261 10.71 -2.71 18.67
N ASN A 262 12.02 -2.93 18.89
CA ASN A 262 12.85 -2.03 19.69
C ASN A 262 12.85 -0.59 19.15
N VAL A 263 12.99 -0.42 17.83
CA VAL A 263 12.95 0.90 17.19
C VAL A 263 11.57 1.53 17.31
N THR A 264 10.50 0.74 17.09
CA THR A 264 9.11 1.20 17.22
C THR A 264 8.79 1.65 18.64
N ASP A 265 9.21 0.90 19.64
CA ASP A 265 9.06 1.22 21.07
C ASP A 265 9.77 2.52 21.43
N SER A 266 10.96 2.76 20.86
CA SER A 266 11.66 4.03 21.02
C SER A 266 10.84 5.19 20.46
N GLY A 267 10.22 5.00 19.29
CA GLY A 267 9.30 5.98 18.71
C GLY A 267 8.10 6.27 19.62
N ILE A 268 7.50 5.23 20.20
CA ILE A 268 6.35 5.34 21.09
C ILE A 268 6.75 6.16 22.33
N LYS A 269 7.92 5.86 22.92
CA LYS A 269 8.45 6.61 24.07
C LYS A 269 8.67 8.08 23.73
N HIS A 270 9.19 8.41 22.54
CA HIS A 270 9.34 9.79 22.10
C HIS A 270 7.99 10.51 21.96
N ALA A 271 6.97 9.85 21.40
CA ALA A 271 5.64 10.43 21.27
C ALA A 271 4.96 10.63 22.65
N GLN A 272 5.14 9.70 23.58
CA GLN A 272 4.67 9.84 24.97
C GLN A 272 5.42 10.96 25.70
N GLN A 273 6.74 11.07 25.52
CA GLN A 273 7.52 12.16 26.08
C GLN A 273 7.06 13.51 25.54
N ALA A 274 6.75 13.61 24.24
CA ALA A 274 6.20 14.82 23.65
C ALA A 274 4.89 15.27 24.32
N GLN A 275 4.02 14.32 24.69
CA GLN A 275 2.80 14.63 25.46
C GLN A 275 3.14 15.16 26.85
N LEU A 276 4.08 14.52 27.57
CA LEU A 276 4.52 14.93 28.90
C LEU A 276 5.15 16.32 28.91
N ASP A 277 5.96 16.62 27.89
CA ASP A 277 6.66 17.90 27.71
C ASP A 277 5.70 19.09 27.52
N THR A 278 4.42 18.85 27.21
CA THR A 278 3.40 19.92 27.16
C THR A 278 2.97 20.43 28.54
N GLY A 279 3.26 19.67 29.61
CA GLY A 279 2.81 19.96 30.97
C GLY A 279 1.27 20.00 31.09
N MET A 280 0.56 19.34 30.19
CA MET A 280 -0.90 19.16 30.22
C MET A 280 -1.23 17.79 30.84
N PRO A 281 -2.33 17.64 31.60
CA PRO A 281 -2.81 16.32 31.97
C PRO A 281 -3.08 15.52 30.71
N ILE A 282 -2.54 14.29 30.63
CA ILE A 282 -2.84 13.37 29.53
C ILE A 282 -4.36 13.23 29.50
N ALA A 283 -4.98 13.61 28.38
CA ALA A 283 -6.42 13.51 28.22
C ALA A 283 -6.80 12.03 28.32
N THR A 284 -7.35 11.62 29.48
CA THR A 284 -7.96 10.30 29.62
C THR A 284 -9.04 10.17 28.54
N PRO A 285 -9.15 9.02 27.85
CA PRO A 285 -10.24 8.80 26.92
C PRO A 285 -11.55 9.13 27.61
N LYS A 286 -12.37 10.00 27.02
CA LYS A 286 -13.76 10.13 27.46
C LYS A 286 -14.41 8.78 27.16
N GLY A 287 -14.48 7.90 28.16
CA GLY A 287 -15.29 6.68 28.08
C GLY A 287 -16.71 7.06 27.67
N PRO A 288 -17.47 6.15 27.03
CA PRO A 288 -18.82 6.44 26.57
C PRO A 288 -19.63 7.01 27.73
N GLY A 289 -19.88 8.32 27.65
CA GLY A 289 -20.54 9.04 28.72
C GLY A 289 -21.89 8.44 28.99
N PHE A 290 -22.22 8.33 30.27
CA PHE A 290 -23.51 7.91 30.85
C PHE A 290 -24.77 8.59 30.26
N GLY A 291 -24.64 9.45 29.25
CA GLY A 291 -25.74 10.17 28.57
C GLY A 291 -26.63 9.31 27.68
N ILE A 292 -26.21 8.11 27.26
CA ILE A 292 -27.04 7.23 26.41
C ILE A 292 -28.10 6.48 27.23
N ILE A 293 -27.84 6.21 28.52
CA ILE A 293 -28.80 5.46 29.37
C ILE A 293 -30.02 6.33 29.73
N VAL A 294 -29.86 7.66 29.81
CA VAL A 294 -30.98 8.57 30.11
C VAL A 294 -31.93 8.72 28.91
N SER A 295 -31.44 8.57 27.68
CA SER A 295 -32.28 8.69 26.48
C SER A 295 -33.25 7.53 26.29
N LEU A 296 -32.85 6.30 26.64
CA LEU A 296 -33.72 5.12 26.49
C LEU A 296 -34.83 5.08 27.55
N ALA A 297 -34.54 5.48 28.79
CA ALA A 297 -35.54 5.56 29.85
C ALA A 297 -36.63 6.61 29.54
N GLY A 298 -36.25 7.75 28.95
CA GLY A 298 -37.19 8.78 28.52
C GLY A 298 -38.12 8.33 27.39
N ILE A 299 -37.60 7.56 26.42
CA ILE A 299 -38.41 7.06 25.31
C ILE A 299 -39.42 6.00 25.77
N ILE A 300 -39.04 5.12 26.71
CA ILE A 300 -39.95 4.11 27.28
C ILE A 300 -41.05 4.77 28.11
N ALA A 301 -40.73 5.80 28.90
CA ALA A 301 -41.73 6.53 29.69
C ALA A 301 -42.77 7.25 28.80
N ILE A 302 -42.34 7.85 27.69
CA ILE A 302 -43.24 8.49 26.71
C ILE A 302 -44.11 7.45 26.01
N PHE A 303 -43.56 6.27 25.69
CA PHE A 303 -44.31 5.19 25.05
C PHE A 303 -45.38 4.58 25.98
N LEU A 304 -45.09 4.47 27.27
CA LEU A 304 -46.04 3.96 28.27
C LEU A 304 -47.14 4.96 28.64
N LEU A 305 -46.85 6.28 28.61
CA LEU A 305 -47.85 7.32 28.85
C LEU A 305 -48.81 7.53 27.67
N ARG A 306 -48.40 7.22 26.43
CA ARG A 306 -49.26 7.29 25.23
C ARG A 306 -50.20 6.10 25.05
N ARG A 307 -50.10 5.07 25.88
CA ARG A 307 -50.91 3.84 25.82
C ARG A 307 -52.02 3.77 26.88
N ARG A 308 -52.31 4.88 27.57
CA ARG A 308 -53.48 5.05 28.44
C ARG A 308 -54.50 5.95 27.78
#